data_AF-A0A2E8V2R1-F1
#
_entry.id   AF-A0A2E8V2R1-F1
#
_cell.length_a   1.000
_cell.length_b   1.000
_cell.length_c   1.000
_cell.angle_alpha   90.00
_cell.angle_beta   90.00
_cell.angle_gamma   90.00
#
_symmetry.space_group_name_H-M   'P 1'
#
loop_
_entity.id
_entity.type
_entity.pdbx_description
1 polymer ?
#
loop_
_entity_poly.entity_id
_entity_poly.type
_entity_poly.pdbx_seq_one_letter_code
_entity_poly.pdbx_strand_id
1 'polypeptide(L)'
;MVDIDLALSILQNKVRRQILERLVREPHYPMQLADLIGVSQQAIMKHLKELEKGEFVTKMKVPSDKGGPPRTIYSVQQAISLRIDLGPDLFTCEQRKLPGGGPMRLSKSLPEHSIRVAESVSGRKKISVGEGVSHLAELSNILEDLDAQRDAIISLHQHIRNRISAAVDADFEMYEQRAMVHSIIEAPTQRVDFTALSKELQLGQKQLNELMDEVSTRLERQISERAGHIIAGNQNSSLHWWLGNYKPKK
;
A
#
# COMPACT_ATOMS: atom_id res chain seq x y z
N MET A 1 -12.65 -9.61 2.61
CA MET A 1 -11.39 -8.84 2.63
C MET A 1 -11.65 -7.75 3.66
N VAL A 2 -10.87 -7.68 4.74
CA VAL A 2 -11.04 -6.60 5.72
C VAL A 2 -10.91 -5.29 4.96
N ASP A 3 -11.90 -4.44 5.08
CA ASP A 3 -11.89 -3.10 4.50
C ASP A 3 -10.77 -2.28 5.16
N ILE A 4 -10.06 -1.45 4.39
CA ILE A 4 -8.92 -0.68 4.92
C ILE A 4 -9.38 0.25 6.04
N ASP A 5 -10.56 0.85 5.91
CA ASP A 5 -11.16 1.69 6.94
C ASP A 5 -11.50 0.91 8.21
N LEU A 6 -11.97 -0.34 8.04
CA LEU A 6 -12.22 -1.24 9.16
C LEU A 6 -10.91 -1.63 9.85
N ALA A 7 -9.85 -1.94 9.09
CA ALA A 7 -8.55 -2.26 9.63
C ALA A 7 -7.96 -1.09 10.43
N LEU A 8 -8.02 0.13 9.90
CA LEU A 8 -7.56 1.34 10.58
C LEU A 8 -8.37 1.63 11.85
N SER A 9 -9.70 1.53 11.79
CA SER A 9 -10.56 1.76 12.96
C SER A 9 -10.31 0.75 14.09
N ILE A 10 -10.02 -0.51 13.73
CA ILE A 10 -9.62 -1.57 14.68
C ILE A 10 -8.22 -1.34 15.23
N LEU A 11 -7.26 -0.93 14.41
CA LEU A 11 -5.88 -0.73 14.86
C LEU A 11 -5.65 0.62 15.55
N GLN A 12 -6.58 1.57 15.48
CA GLN A 12 -6.51 2.86 16.16
C GLN A 12 -6.35 2.71 17.68
N ASN A 13 -6.99 1.71 18.28
CA ASN A 13 -6.99 1.50 19.73
C ASN A 13 -5.71 0.81 20.23
N LYS A 14 -5.02 1.43 21.21
CA LYS A 14 -3.77 0.92 21.79
C LYS A 14 -3.92 -0.46 22.43
N VAL A 15 -5.00 -0.73 23.18
CA VAL A 15 -5.24 -2.03 23.83
C VAL A 15 -5.44 -3.13 22.79
N ARG A 16 -6.14 -2.83 21.67
CA ARG A 16 -6.26 -3.78 20.55
C ARG A 16 -4.91 -4.12 19.93
N ARG A 17 -4.03 -3.14 19.73
CA ARG A 17 -2.64 -3.38 19.27
C ARG A 17 -1.85 -4.23 20.27
N GLN A 18 -1.93 -3.92 21.56
CA GLN A 18 -1.27 -4.71 22.61
C GLN A 18 -1.80 -6.15 22.69
N ILE A 19 -3.10 -6.38 22.51
CA ILE A 19 -3.67 -7.74 22.41
C ILE A 19 -3.03 -8.48 21.24
N LEU A 20 -2.97 -7.87 20.06
CA LEU A 20 -2.35 -8.48 18.87
C LEU A 20 -0.87 -8.80 19.11
N GLU A 21 -0.09 -7.87 19.69
CA GLU A 21 1.32 -8.08 20.03
C GLU A 21 1.55 -9.32 20.91
N ARG A 22 0.61 -9.62 21.84
CA ARG A 22 0.67 -10.82 22.68
C ARG A 22 0.24 -12.07 21.93
N LEU A 23 -0.85 -11.99 21.16
CA LEU A 23 -1.40 -13.11 20.41
C LEU A 23 -0.53 -13.58 19.24
N VAL A 24 0.36 -12.71 18.71
CA VAL A 24 1.36 -13.09 17.70
C VAL A 24 2.43 -14.02 18.29
N ARG A 25 2.76 -13.89 19.58
CA ARG A 25 3.79 -14.70 20.25
C ARG A 25 3.27 -16.08 20.63
N GLU A 26 2.10 -16.11 21.26
CA GLU A 26 1.42 -17.35 21.65
C GLU A 26 -0.09 -17.12 21.82
N PRO A 27 -0.94 -18.15 21.65
CA PRO A 27 -2.36 -18.05 21.94
C PRO A 27 -2.61 -17.80 23.43
N HIS A 28 -3.47 -16.85 23.78
CA HIS A 28 -3.76 -16.50 25.18
C HIS A 28 -5.25 -16.62 25.51
N TYR A 29 -5.52 -16.87 26.80
CA TYR A 29 -6.86 -16.70 27.37
C TYR A 29 -7.15 -15.21 27.66
N PRO A 30 -8.43 -14.77 27.67
CA PRO A 30 -8.79 -13.39 27.99
C PRO A 30 -8.27 -12.90 29.35
N MET A 31 -8.22 -13.78 30.36
CA MET A 31 -7.72 -13.43 31.69
C MET A 31 -6.21 -13.18 31.69
N GLN A 32 -5.43 -14.00 30.97
CA GLN A 32 -3.99 -13.77 30.83
C GLN A 32 -3.71 -12.45 30.10
N LEU A 33 -4.48 -12.13 29.06
CA LEU A 33 -4.37 -10.84 28.37
C LEU A 33 -4.72 -9.68 29.30
N ALA A 34 -5.73 -9.85 30.17
CA ALA A 34 -6.11 -8.85 31.18
C ALA A 34 -4.94 -8.56 32.14
N ASP A 35 -4.32 -9.61 32.66
CA ASP A 35 -3.19 -9.50 33.59
C ASP A 35 -1.94 -8.91 32.93
N LEU A 36 -1.60 -9.37 31.71
CA LEU A 36 -0.41 -8.91 30.98
C LEU A 36 -0.50 -7.47 30.47
N ILE A 37 -1.71 -7.00 30.17
CA ILE A 37 -1.95 -5.65 29.63
C ILE A 37 -2.34 -4.67 30.74
N GLY A 38 -2.82 -5.17 31.89
CA GLY A 38 -3.27 -4.34 33.02
C GLY A 38 -4.64 -3.72 32.78
N VAL A 39 -5.55 -4.45 32.15
CA VAL A 39 -6.90 -3.99 31.78
C VAL A 39 -7.94 -5.00 32.25
N SER A 40 -9.16 -4.57 32.58
CA SER A 40 -10.18 -5.49 33.06
C SER A 40 -10.53 -6.57 32.03
N GLN A 41 -10.83 -7.79 32.50
CA GLN A 41 -11.22 -8.90 31.64
C GLN A 41 -12.42 -8.56 30.75
N GLN A 42 -13.38 -7.79 31.25
CA GLN A 42 -14.54 -7.34 30.48
C GLN A 42 -14.15 -6.45 29.29
N ALA A 43 -13.20 -5.54 29.49
CA ALA A 43 -12.69 -4.68 28.43
C ALA A 43 -11.88 -5.48 27.40
N ILE A 44 -11.03 -6.43 27.83
CA ILE A 44 -10.35 -7.37 26.93
C ILE A 44 -11.36 -8.17 26.09
N MET A 45 -12.42 -8.70 26.72
CA MET A 45 -13.46 -9.44 26.00
C MET A 45 -14.19 -8.56 24.97
N LYS A 46 -14.41 -7.27 25.26
CA LYS A 46 -14.98 -6.32 24.29
C LYS A 46 -14.04 -6.12 23.10
N HIS A 47 -12.75 -5.91 23.35
CA HIS A 47 -11.75 -5.73 22.29
C HIS A 47 -11.54 -6.99 21.45
N LEU A 48 -11.53 -8.17 22.06
CA LEU A 48 -11.44 -9.44 21.34
C LEU A 48 -12.64 -9.66 20.42
N LYS A 49 -13.86 -9.24 20.82
CA LYS A 49 -15.03 -9.27 19.94
C LYS A 49 -14.89 -8.33 18.74
N GLU A 50 -14.34 -7.13 18.93
CA GLU A 50 -14.06 -6.20 17.83
C GLU A 50 -13.00 -6.76 16.87
N LEU A 51 -11.92 -7.33 17.42
CA LEU A 51 -10.86 -7.97 16.65
C LEU A 51 -11.34 -9.22 15.88
N GLU A 52 -12.23 -10.01 16.49
CA GLU A 52 -12.86 -11.17 15.84
C GLU A 52 -13.79 -10.73 14.68
N LYS A 53 -14.58 -9.67 14.87
CA LYS A 53 -15.43 -9.11 13.80
C LYS A 53 -14.62 -8.61 12.61
N GLY A 54 -13.43 -8.07 12.85
CA GLY A 54 -12.51 -7.65 11.80
C GLY A 54 -11.61 -8.76 11.26
N GLU A 55 -11.85 -10.03 11.60
CA GLU A 55 -11.06 -11.18 11.17
C GLU A 55 -9.56 -11.14 11.55
N PHE A 56 -9.16 -10.27 12.49
CA PHE A 56 -7.77 -10.20 12.98
C PHE A 56 -7.44 -11.39 13.87
N VAL A 57 -8.43 -11.89 14.60
CA VAL A 57 -8.28 -12.93 15.62
C VAL A 57 -9.38 -13.98 15.51
N THR A 58 -9.04 -15.25 15.71
CA THR A 58 -9.98 -16.36 15.85
C THR A 58 -10.04 -16.86 17.29
N LYS A 59 -11.20 -17.39 17.67
CA LYS A 59 -11.38 -18.11 18.94
C LYS A 59 -11.39 -19.62 18.70
N MET A 60 -10.72 -20.36 19.56
CA MET A 60 -10.70 -21.82 19.55
C MET A 60 -11.00 -22.36 20.94
N LYS A 61 -11.71 -23.49 21.01
CA LYS A 61 -11.93 -24.20 22.28
C LYS A 61 -10.86 -25.26 22.43
N VAL A 62 -10.08 -25.16 23.51
CA VAL A 62 -9.10 -26.18 23.90
C VAL A 62 -9.59 -26.92 25.15
N PRO A 63 -9.37 -28.24 25.22
CA PRO A 63 -9.58 -29.00 26.44
C PRO A 63 -8.80 -28.39 27.61
N SER A 64 -9.36 -28.45 28.81
CA SER A 64 -8.65 -27.99 30.01
C SER A 64 -7.73 -29.11 30.49
N ASP A 65 -6.45 -28.80 30.73
CA ASP A 65 -5.46 -29.77 31.24
C ASP A 65 -5.86 -30.39 32.58
N LYS A 66 -6.72 -29.70 33.36
CA LYS A 66 -7.16 -30.12 34.70
C LYS A 66 -8.58 -30.72 34.73
N GLY A 67 -9.11 -31.20 33.61
CA GLY A 67 -10.45 -31.80 33.54
C GLY A 67 -11.62 -30.83 33.75
N GLY A 68 -11.35 -29.53 33.70
CA GLY A 68 -12.38 -28.48 33.75
C GLY A 68 -13.08 -28.26 32.39
N PRO A 69 -14.12 -27.40 32.34
CA PRO A 69 -14.79 -27.08 31.09
C PRO A 69 -13.81 -26.52 30.05
N PRO A 70 -14.05 -26.77 28.74
CA PRO A 70 -13.19 -26.30 27.66
C PRO A 70 -12.96 -24.79 27.73
N ARG A 71 -11.72 -24.36 27.54
CA ARG A 71 -11.32 -22.95 27.60
C ARG A 71 -11.22 -22.36 26.20
N THR A 72 -11.62 -21.09 26.08
CA THR A 72 -11.51 -20.35 24.82
C THR A 72 -10.17 -19.62 24.77
N ILE A 73 -9.33 -19.99 23.80
CA ILE A 73 -8.10 -19.25 23.44
C ILE A 73 -8.33 -18.42 22.20
N TYR A 74 -7.53 -17.38 22.05
CA TYR A 74 -7.52 -16.51 20.89
C TYR A 74 -6.17 -16.59 20.17
N SER A 75 -6.17 -16.49 18.84
CA SER A 75 -4.96 -16.50 18.01
C SER A 75 -5.12 -15.60 16.78
N VAL A 76 -4.04 -15.02 16.26
CA VAL A 76 -4.08 -14.20 15.04
C VAL A 76 -4.32 -15.07 13.81
N GLN A 77 -5.24 -14.64 12.92
CA GLN A 77 -5.65 -15.42 11.74
C GLN A 77 -5.02 -14.93 10.43
N GLN A 78 -4.74 -13.63 10.30
CA GLN A 78 -4.40 -13.02 9.02
C GLN A 78 -3.00 -12.39 9.00
N ALA A 79 -2.29 -12.62 7.90
CA ALA A 79 -1.04 -11.97 7.55
C ALA A 79 -1.35 -10.82 6.55
N ILE A 80 -1.58 -9.62 7.08
CA ILE A 80 -1.84 -8.42 6.29
C ILE A 80 -0.70 -7.42 6.44
N SER A 81 -0.48 -6.62 5.40
CA SER A 81 0.40 -5.45 5.41
C SER A 81 -0.45 -4.22 5.17
N LEU A 82 -0.35 -3.23 6.06
CA LEU A 82 -0.92 -1.91 5.90
C LEU A 82 0.22 -0.92 5.66
N ARG A 83 0.09 -0.10 4.63
CA ARG A 83 1.09 0.90 4.26
C ARG A 83 0.39 2.24 4.12
N ILE A 84 0.94 3.24 4.82
CA ILE A 84 0.44 4.61 4.80
C ILE A 84 1.64 5.51 4.52
N ASP A 85 1.64 6.20 3.39
CA ASP A 85 2.62 7.26 3.14
C ASP A 85 1.91 8.61 3.18
N LEU A 86 2.54 9.57 3.86
CA LEU A 86 2.03 10.92 4.03
C LEU A 86 3.17 11.92 3.79
N GLY A 87 2.95 12.88 2.90
CA GLY A 87 3.83 14.01 2.67
C GLY A 87 3.12 15.12 1.90
N PRO A 88 3.81 16.24 1.62
CA PRO A 88 3.27 17.30 0.77
C PRO A 88 2.89 16.71 -0.59
N ASP A 89 1.60 16.76 -0.93
CA ASP A 89 1.01 16.18 -2.15
C ASP A 89 1.17 14.66 -2.32
N LEU A 90 1.43 13.93 -1.22
CA LEU A 90 1.49 12.47 -1.19
C LEU A 90 0.59 11.94 -0.07
N PHE A 91 -0.49 11.27 -0.46
CA PHE A 91 -1.26 10.44 0.45
C PHE A 91 -1.57 9.10 -0.22
N THR A 92 -0.99 8.03 0.32
CA THR A 92 -1.27 6.67 -0.11
C THR A 92 -1.66 5.85 1.11
N CYS A 93 -2.72 5.08 0.98
CA CYS A 93 -3.17 4.17 2.02
C CYS A 93 -3.57 2.86 1.36
N GLU A 94 -2.76 1.83 1.57
CA GLU A 94 -2.93 0.55 0.90
C GLU A 94 -2.92 -0.60 1.89
N GLN A 95 -3.82 -1.56 1.65
CA GLN A 95 -3.83 -2.85 2.31
C GLN A 95 -3.45 -3.94 1.33
N ARG A 96 -2.43 -4.71 1.67
CA ARG A 96 -1.94 -5.83 0.87
C ARG A 96 -1.98 -7.11 1.70
N LYS A 97 -2.34 -8.22 1.05
CA LYS A 97 -2.16 -9.55 1.65
C LYS A 97 -0.72 -9.97 1.47
N LEU A 98 -0.11 -10.51 2.51
CA LEU A 98 1.23 -11.08 2.38
C LEU A 98 1.16 -12.34 1.50
N PRO A 99 2.16 -12.56 0.63
CA PRO A 99 2.19 -13.73 -0.23
C PRO A 99 2.22 -15.00 0.62
N GLY A 100 1.29 -15.91 0.37
CA GLY A 100 1.25 -17.20 1.03
C GLY A 100 2.21 -18.20 0.37
N GLY A 101 2.76 -19.13 1.16
CA GLY A 101 3.59 -20.22 0.65
C GLY A 101 4.77 -20.53 1.57
N GLY A 102 5.40 -21.68 1.35
CA GLY A 102 6.66 -22.02 2.03
C GLY A 102 7.84 -21.21 1.47
N PRO A 103 9.02 -21.28 2.12
CA PRO A 103 10.20 -20.46 1.80
C PRO A 103 10.58 -20.46 0.31
N MET A 104 10.55 -21.63 -0.35
CA MET A 104 10.92 -21.78 -1.76
C MET A 104 9.89 -21.22 -2.75
N ARG A 105 8.64 -21.03 -2.33
CA ARG A 105 7.65 -20.32 -3.17
C ARG A 105 7.89 -18.82 -3.13
N LEU A 106 8.36 -18.31 -2.00
CA LEU A 106 8.65 -16.91 -1.79
C LEU A 106 9.96 -16.48 -2.47
N SER A 107 10.93 -17.40 -2.64
CA SER A 107 12.24 -17.09 -3.24
C SER A 107 12.18 -16.40 -4.60
N LYS A 108 11.11 -16.61 -5.40
CA LYS A 108 10.90 -15.93 -6.69
C LYS A 108 10.70 -14.42 -6.58
N SER A 109 10.29 -13.94 -5.42
CA SER A 109 9.99 -12.53 -5.15
C SER A 109 10.91 -11.93 -4.08
N LEU A 110 11.88 -12.70 -3.61
CA LEU A 110 12.85 -12.29 -2.61
C LEU A 110 14.05 -11.58 -3.26
N PRO A 111 14.63 -10.55 -2.62
CA PRO A 111 15.93 -10.02 -2.99
C PRO A 111 17.00 -11.11 -3.00
N GLU A 112 17.97 -11.04 -3.92
CA GLU A 112 19.02 -12.06 -4.12
C GLU A 112 19.68 -12.53 -2.82
N HIS A 113 20.03 -11.59 -1.94
CA HIS A 113 20.70 -11.87 -0.66
C HIS A 113 19.84 -12.72 0.29
N SER A 114 18.52 -12.53 0.29
CA SER A 114 17.60 -13.26 1.18
C SER A 114 17.23 -14.67 0.67
N ILE A 115 17.57 -15.01 -0.58
CA ILE A 115 17.29 -16.33 -1.17
C ILE A 115 18.01 -17.43 -0.37
N ARG A 116 19.24 -17.17 0.08
CA ARG A 116 20.04 -18.14 0.86
C ARG A 116 19.35 -18.52 2.18
N VAL A 117 18.74 -17.54 2.84
CA VAL A 117 17.95 -17.78 4.06
C VAL A 117 16.79 -18.71 3.72
N ALA A 118 16.04 -18.44 2.65
CA ALA A 118 14.91 -19.27 2.22
C ALA A 118 15.33 -20.69 1.83
N GLU A 119 16.44 -20.85 1.10
CA GLU A 119 17.02 -22.15 0.76
C GLU A 119 17.42 -22.93 2.00
N SER A 120 18.07 -22.26 2.95
CA SER A 120 18.48 -22.89 4.19
C SER A 120 17.25 -23.46 4.89
N VAL A 121 16.19 -22.69 5.15
CA VAL A 121 15.04 -23.16 5.94
C VAL A 121 14.07 -24.07 5.16
N SER A 122 14.24 -24.18 3.85
CA SER A 122 13.36 -24.97 2.99
C SER A 122 13.35 -26.45 3.36
N GLY A 123 12.17 -27.07 3.38
CA GLY A 123 11.99 -28.50 3.67
C GLY A 123 12.23 -28.89 5.13
N ARG A 124 12.74 -27.99 5.98
CA ARG A 124 13.00 -28.26 7.40
C ARG A 124 11.79 -27.88 8.25
N LYS A 125 11.29 -28.84 9.04
CA LYS A 125 10.16 -28.62 9.96
C LYS A 125 10.56 -27.81 11.20
N LYS A 126 11.84 -27.86 11.60
CA LYS A 126 12.38 -27.18 12.78
C LYS A 126 13.79 -26.68 12.46
N ILE A 127 14.15 -25.53 13.03
CA ILE A 127 15.49 -24.96 13.03
C ILE A 127 15.89 -24.65 14.48
N SER A 128 17.19 -24.57 14.76
CA SER A 128 17.66 -24.23 16.10
C SER A 128 17.38 -22.76 16.43
N VAL A 129 17.27 -22.42 17.72
CA VAL A 129 17.02 -21.02 18.14
C VAL A 129 18.15 -20.09 17.66
N GLY A 130 19.41 -20.51 17.81
CA GLY A 130 20.56 -19.70 17.38
C GLY A 130 20.54 -19.43 15.88
N GLU A 131 20.28 -20.47 15.07
CA GLU A 131 20.11 -20.33 13.62
C GLU A 131 18.94 -19.40 13.27
N GLY A 132 17.79 -19.59 13.94
CA GLY A 132 16.61 -18.74 13.71
C GLY A 132 16.87 -17.28 14.02
N VAL A 133 17.59 -16.97 15.11
CA VAL A 133 17.97 -15.60 15.47
C VAL A 133 18.88 -14.98 14.40
N SER A 134 19.86 -15.73 13.88
CA SER A 134 20.73 -15.25 12.80
C SER A 134 19.96 -14.95 11.52
N HIS A 135 19.08 -15.87 11.09
CA HIS A 135 18.23 -15.65 9.91
C HIS A 135 17.29 -14.46 10.07
N LEU A 136 16.69 -14.29 11.25
CA LEU A 136 15.83 -13.13 11.53
C LEU A 136 16.60 -11.82 11.48
N ALA A 137 17.81 -11.77 12.05
CA ALA A 137 18.66 -10.57 11.99
C ALA A 137 19.04 -10.21 10.55
N GLU A 138 19.40 -11.21 9.72
CA GLU A 138 19.71 -10.99 8.31
C GLU A 138 18.50 -10.44 7.55
N LEU A 139 17.31 -11.04 7.74
CA LEU A 139 16.08 -10.57 7.09
C LEU A 139 15.68 -9.17 7.57
N SER A 140 15.87 -8.85 8.86
CA SER A 140 15.60 -7.51 9.40
C SER A 140 16.48 -6.45 8.75
N ASN A 141 17.79 -6.70 8.60
CA ASN A 141 18.69 -5.75 7.93
C ASN A 141 18.31 -5.54 6.47
N ILE A 142 17.94 -6.60 5.74
CA ILE A 142 17.49 -6.50 4.35
C ILE A 142 16.22 -5.65 4.24
N LEU A 143 15.29 -5.79 5.19
CA LEU A 143 14.07 -4.97 5.23
C LEU A 143 14.41 -3.50 5.50
N GLU A 144 15.29 -3.21 6.46
CA GLU A 144 15.74 -1.84 6.75
C GLU A 144 16.41 -1.18 5.53
N ASP A 145 17.26 -1.90 4.81
CA ASP A 145 17.90 -1.39 3.58
C ASP A 145 16.87 -1.10 2.48
N LEU A 146 15.89 -1.98 2.31
CA LEU A 146 14.80 -1.79 1.34
C LEU A 146 13.91 -0.59 1.70
N ASP A 147 13.61 -0.42 2.99
CA ASP A 147 12.83 0.71 3.48
C ASP A 147 13.59 2.03 3.27
N ALA A 148 14.91 2.06 3.55
CA ALA A 148 15.73 3.24 3.27
C ALA A 148 15.78 3.59 1.77
N GLN A 149 15.94 2.60 0.90
CA GLN A 149 15.90 2.80 -0.55
C GLN A 149 14.53 3.32 -1.00
N ARG A 150 13.46 2.76 -0.43
CA ARG A 150 12.08 3.16 -0.73
C ARG A 150 11.84 4.61 -0.32
N ASP A 151 12.26 5.00 0.88
CA ASP A 151 12.09 6.37 1.39
C ASP A 151 12.82 7.38 0.52
N ALA A 152 14.03 7.05 0.04
CA ALA A 152 14.76 7.87 -0.91
C ALA A 152 14.00 8.04 -2.24
N ILE A 153 13.40 6.97 -2.78
CA ILE A 153 12.58 7.03 -3.99
C ILE A 153 11.33 7.90 -3.78
N ILE A 154 10.67 7.77 -2.64
CA ILE A 154 9.50 8.59 -2.29
C ILE A 154 9.87 10.07 -2.20
N SER A 155 11.00 10.38 -1.57
CA SER A 155 11.52 11.75 -1.48
C SER A 155 11.83 12.31 -2.88
N LEU A 156 12.48 11.53 -3.75
CA LEU A 156 12.74 11.95 -5.13
C LEU A 156 11.44 12.16 -5.92
N HIS A 157 10.47 11.28 -5.76
CA HIS A 157 9.14 11.41 -6.38
C HIS A 157 8.46 12.73 -5.95
N GLN A 158 8.49 13.06 -4.66
CA GLN A 158 7.99 14.35 -4.15
C GLN A 158 8.75 15.55 -4.73
N HIS A 159 10.07 15.48 -4.82
CA HIS A 159 10.88 16.54 -5.43
C HIS A 159 10.53 16.79 -6.89
N ILE A 160 10.30 15.72 -7.67
CA ILE A 160 9.86 15.82 -9.06
C ILE A 160 8.46 16.44 -9.12
N ARG A 161 7.52 15.96 -8.30
CA ARG A 161 6.15 16.48 -8.25
C ARG A 161 6.11 17.98 -7.96
N ASN A 162 6.84 18.43 -6.95
CA ASN A 162 6.91 19.86 -6.59
C ASN A 162 7.48 20.73 -7.72
N ARG A 163 8.49 20.23 -8.44
CA ARG A 163 9.05 20.93 -9.60
C ARG A 163 8.07 21.00 -10.76
N ILE A 164 7.29 19.94 -10.99
CA ILE A 164 6.27 19.93 -12.02
C ILE A 164 5.15 20.90 -11.64
N SER A 165 4.65 20.89 -10.41
CA SER A 165 3.61 21.84 -9.98
C SER A 165 4.02 23.30 -10.22
N ALA A 166 5.25 23.66 -9.85
CA ALA A 166 5.78 25.00 -10.11
C ALA A 166 5.89 25.34 -11.61
N ALA A 167 6.23 24.36 -12.46
CA ALA A 167 6.24 24.55 -13.91
C ALA A 167 4.82 24.68 -14.48
N VAL A 168 3.87 23.89 -13.98
CA VAL A 168 2.45 23.96 -14.40
C VAL A 168 1.85 25.32 -14.09
N ASP A 169 2.14 25.88 -12.91
CA ASP A 169 1.69 27.22 -12.53
C ASP A 169 2.29 28.33 -13.41
N ALA A 170 3.51 28.14 -13.90
CA ALA A 170 4.18 29.10 -14.79
C ALA A 170 3.76 28.97 -16.26
N ASP A 171 3.53 27.73 -16.73
CA ASP A 171 3.29 27.43 -18.14
C ASP A 171 1.80 27.47 -18.50
N PHE A 172 0.88 27.25 -17.56
CA PHE A 172 -0.56 27.22 -17.83
C PHE A 172 -1.29 28.33 -17.06
N GLU A 173 -1.87 29.28 -17.80
CA GLU A 173 -2.57 30.43 -17.22
C GLU A 173 -4.00 30.09 -16.78
N MET A 174 -4.69 29.26 -17.58
CA MET A 174 -6.08 28.88 -17.35
C MET A 174 -6.20 27.79 -16.28
N TYR A 175 -7.21 27.92 -15.42
CA TYR A 175 -7.45 26.97 -14.34
C TYR A 175 -7.73 25.56 -14.87
N GLU A 176 -8.53 25.46 -15.94
CA GLU A 176 -8.93 24.21 -16.57
C GLU A 176 -7.72 23.44 -17.12
N GLN A 177 -6.75 24.17 -17.69
CA GLN A 177 -5.51 23.60 -18.19
C GLN A 177 -4.66 23.05 -17.04
N ARG A 178 -4.47 23.84 -15.98
CA ARG A 178 -3.75 23.39 -14.77
C ARG A 178 -4.40 22.16 -14.16
N ALA A 179 -5.73 22.17 -13.99
CA ALA A 179 -6.48 21.05 -13.42
C ALA A 179 -6.32 19.77 -14.24
N MET A 180 -6.39 19.87 -15.57
CA MET A 180 -6.15 18.73 -16.46
C MET A 180 -4.72 18.17 -16.31
N VAL A 181 -3.71 19.05 -16.28
CA VAL A 181 -2.32 18.61 -16.14
C VAL A 181 -2.05 18.01 -14.76
N HIS A 182 -2.63 18.57 -13.69
CA HIS A 182 -2.56 17.98 -12.35
C HIS A 182 -3.19 16.58 -12.30
N SER A 183 -4.32 16.35 -12.97
CA SER A 183 -4.92 15.02 -13.09
C SER A 183 -3.98 14.02 -13.77
N ILE A 184 -3.23 14.43 -14.81
CA ILE A 184 -2.21 13.60 -15.46
C ILE A 184 -1.05 13.28 -14.49
N ILE A 185 -0.60 14.27 -13.71
CA ILE A 185 0.52 14.14 -12.75
C ILE A 185 0.14 13.24 -11.56
N GLU A 186 -1.13 13.29 -11.12
CA GLU A 186 -1.62 12.49 -10.00
C GLU A 186 -1.60 10.99 -10.29
N ALA A 187 -1.82 10.59 -11.54
CA ALA A 187 -1.84 9.19 -11.95
C ALA A 187 -1.01 8.97 -13.22
N PRO A 188 0.33 9.11 -13.16
CA PRO A 188 1.22 9.10 -14.32
C PRO A 188 1.45 7.70 -14.90
N THR A 189 0.66 6.71 -14.52
CA THR A 189 0.63 5.38 -15.15
C THR A 189 -0.79 4.94 -15.48
N GLN A 190 -1.79 5.75 -15.12
CA GLN A 190 -3.19 5.51 -15.43
C GLN A 190 -3.63 6.45 -16.55
N ARG A 191 -4.67 6.04 -17.25
CA ARG A 191 -5.30 6.87 -18.27
C ARG A 191 -6.19 7.89 -17.58
N VAL A 192 -6.14 9.14 -18.04
CA VAL A 192 -7.02 10.18 -17.53
C VAL A 192 -8.49 9.80 -17.76
N ASP A 193 -9.31 9.91 -16.73
CA ASP A 193 -10.76 9.78 -16.86
C ASP A 193 -11.38 11.13 -17.25
N PHE A 194 -11.50 11.35 -18.56
CA PHE A 194 -12.09 12.56 -19.11
C PHE A 194 -13.55 12.76 -18.73
N THR A 195 -14.27 11.70 -18.37
CA THR A 195 -15.67 11.81 -17.96
C THR A 195 -15.79 12.36 -16.55
N ALA A 196 -14.89 11.99 -15.65
CA ALA A 196 -14.79 12.57 -14.32
C ALA A 196 -14.33 14.02 -14.41
N LEU A 197 -13.25 14.29 -15.17
CA LEU A 197 -12.69 15.63 -15.32
C LEU A 197 -13.67 16.63 -15.96
N SER A 198 -14.43 16.21 -16.98
CA SER A 198 -15.45 17.06 -17.62
C SER A 198 -16.58 17.45 -16.65
N LYS A 199 -17.00 16.52 -15.78
CA LYS A 199 -18.02 16.81 -14.76
C LYS A 199 -17.50 17.77 -13.70
N GLU A 200 -16.25 17.58 -13.26
CA GLU A 200 -15.61 18.44 -12.27
C GLU A 200 -15.44 19.87 -12.79
N LEU A 201 -14.96 20.03 -14.01
CA LEU A 201 -14.74 21.33 -14.64
C LEU A 201 -16.01 21.94 -15.25
N GLN A 202 -17.16 21.23 -15.21
CA GLN A 202 -18.43 21.63 -15.82
C GLN A 202 -18.31 21.97 -17.32
N LEU A 203 -17.41 21.29 -18.04
CA LEU A 203 -17.11 21.57 -19.44
C LEU A 203 -17.99 20.72 -20.36
N GLY A 204 -18.48 21.34 -21.44
CA GLY A 204 -19.11 20.62 -22.54
C GLY A 204 -18.10 19.83 -23.37
N GLN A 205 -18.56 18.82 -24.13
CA GLN A 205 -17.70 17.94 -24.93
C GLN A 205 -16.77 18.71 -25.88
N LYS A 206 -17.25 19.79 -26.49
CA LYS A 206 -16.46 20.61 -27.43
C LYS A 206 -15.32 21.35 -26.71
N GLN A 207 -15.63 22.00 -25.58
CA GLN A 207 -14.64 22.72 -24.77
C GLN A 207 -13.60 21.77 -24.18
N LEU A 208 -14.01 20.57 -23.77
CA LEU A 208 -13.08 19.54 -23.31
C LEU A 208 -12.12 19.14 -24.44
N ASN A 209 -12.59 18.95 -25.66
CA ASN A 209 -11.73 18.59 -26.78
C ASN A 209 -10.72 19.70 -27.10
N GLU A 210 -11.14 20.96 -27.07
CA GLU A 210 -10.26 22.12 -27.28
C GLU A 210 -9.19 22.19 -26.18
N LEU A 211 -9.59 22.04 -24.92
CA LEU A 211 -8.68 21.98 -23.78
C LEU A 211 -7.66 20.86 -23.91
N MET A 212 -8.12 19.67 -24.31
CA MET A 212 -7.28 18.49 -24.51
C MET A 212 -6.22 18.74 -25.57
N ASP A 213 -6.61 19.31 -26.71
CA ASP A 213 -5.73 19.57 -27.84
C ASP A 213 -4.66 20.61 -27.47
N GLU A 214 -5.07 21.68 -26.78
CA GLU A 214 -4.16 22.72 -26.27
C GLU A 214 -3.13 22.14 -25.29
N VAL A 215 -3.58 21.38 -24.29
CA VAL A 215 -2.69 20.78 -23.28
C VAL A 215 -1.76 19.75 -23.92
N SER A 216 -2.27 18.91 -24.81
CA SER A 216 -1.47 17.87 -25.49
C SER A 216 -0.38 18.48 -26.36
N THR A 217 -0.75 19.45 -27.20
CA THR A 217 0.19 20.16 -28.09
C THR A 217 1.30 20.83 -27.29
N ARG A 218 0.95 21.46 -26.16
CA ARG A 218 1.92 22.15 -25.31
C ARG A 218 2.88 21.17 -24.63
N LEU A 219 2.36 20.06 -24.08
CA LEU A 219 3.17 19.01 -23.47
C LEU A 219 4.10 18.35 -24.50
N GLU A 220 3.60 18.02 -25.69
CA GLU A 220 4.41 17.43 -26.77
C GLU A 220 5.55 18.34 -27.19
N ARG A 221 5.28 19.65 -27.30
CA ARG A 221 6.31 20.64 -27.59
C ARG A 221 7.38 20.69 -26.50
N GLN A 222 6.99 20.68 -25.23
CA GLN A 222 7.94 20.67 -24.11
C GLN A 222 8.80 19.40 -24.07
N ILE A 223 8.22 18.23 -24.36
CA ILE A 223 8.96 16.96 -24.42
C ILE A 223 9.96 17.01 -25.59
N SER A 224 9.52 17.51 -26.76
CA SER A 224 10.36 17.66 -27.96
C SER A 224 11.54 18.61 -27.75
N GLU A 225 11.29 19.80 -27.19
CA GLU A 225 12.33 20.81 -26.90
C GLU A 225 13.38 20.28 -25.90
N ARG A 226 12.96 19.48 -24.92
CA ARG A 226 13.84 18.95 -23.87
C ARG A 226 14.63 17.71 -24.30
N ALA A 227 14.10 16.90 -25.21
CA ALA A 227 14.76 15.70 -25.73
C ALA A 227 15.78 16.00 -26.84
N GLY A 228 15.79 17.23 -27.38
CA GLY A 228 16.67 17.60 -28.50
C GLY A 228 16.34 16.84 -29.80
N HIS A 229 15.16 16.23 -29.89
CA HIS A 229 14.74 15.36 -30.98
C HIS A 229 13.30 15.64 -31.40
N ILE A 230 13.02 15.51 -32.69
CA ILE A 230 11.68 15.65 -33.27
C ILE A 230 10.86 14.40 -32.91
N ILE A 231 9.78 14.59 -32.14
CA ILE A 231 8.81 13.52 -31.86
C ILE A 231 7.80 13.50 -33.01
N ALA A 232 7.98 12.58 -33.96
CA ALA A 232 7.01 12.32 -35.02
C ALA A 232 6.18 11.08 -34.64
N GLY A 233 4.93 11.29 -34.24
CA GLY A 233 3.98 10.21 -33.91
C GLY A 233 2.64 10.42 -34.60
N ASN A 234 1.98 9.34 -35.02
CA ASN A 234 0.56 9.39 -35.38
C ASN A 234 -0.27 9.64 -34.10
N GLN A 235 -1.42 10.32 -34.19
CA GLN A 235 -2.36 10.55 -33.07
C GLN A 235 -2.71 9.25 -32.29
N ASN A 236 -2.60 8.08 -32.93
CA ASN A 236 -2.79 6.76 -32.30
C ASN A 236 -1.51 6.10 -31.74
N SER A 237 -0.40 6.82 -31.60
CA SER A 237 0.85 6.24 -31.10
C SER A 237 0.82 6.06 -29.57
N SER A 238 1.60 5.10 -29.07
CA SER A 238 1.77 4.86 -27.62
C SER A 238 2.43 6.03 -26.88
N LEU A 239 2.89 7.06 -27.59
CA LEU A 239 3.46 8.27 -26.98
C LEU A 239 2.41 9.06 -26.20
N HIS A 240 1.12 8.94 -26.55
CA HIS A 240 0.02 9.62 -25.86
C HIS A 240 -0.69 8.72 -24.85
N TRP A 241 0.01 7.79 -24.20
CA TRP A 241 -0.63 6.81 -23.30
C TRP A 241 -1.46 7.45 -22.17
N TRP A 242 -1.14 8.69 -21.77
CA TRP A 242 -1.89 9.51 -20.81
C TRP A 242 -3.22 10.06 -21.36
N LEU A 243 -3.37 10.22 -22.68
CA LEU A 243 -4.59 10.74 -23.34
C LEU A 243 -5.75 9.74 -23.39
N GLY A 244 -5.59 8.52 -22.84
CA GLY A 244 -6.65 7.51 -22.80
C GLY A 244 -7.17 7.06 -24.19
N ASN A 245 -8.37 6.46 -24.24
CA ASN A 245 -9.03 6.06 -25.49
C ASN A 245 -9.84 7.23 -26.07
N TYR A 246 -9.21 8.36 -26.38
CA TYR A 246 -9.90 9.41 -27.11
C TYR A 246 -9.85 9.12 -28.61
N LYS A 247 -11.01 8.78 -29.20
CA LYS A 247 -11.17 8.78 -30.66
C LYS A 247 -11.75 10.13 -31.05
N PRO A 248 -11.01 11.03 -31.72
CA PRO A 248 -11.63 12.19 -32.33
C PRO A 248 -12.72 11.68 -33.28
N LYS A 249 -13.93 12.23 -33.17
CA LYS A 249 -14.94 12.00 -34.21
C LYS A 249 -14.42 12.65 -35.48
N LYS A 250 -14.35 11.86 -36.55
CA LYS A 250 -14.14 12.34 -37.92
C LYS A 250 -15.17 13.40 -38.29
#